data_AF-A0A2J8UMX1-F1
#
_entry.id   AF-A0A2J8UMX1-F1
#
_cell.length_a   1.000
_cell.length_b   1.000
_cell.length_c   1.000
_cell.angle_alpha   90.00
_cell.angle_beta   90.00
_cell.angle_gamma   90.00
#
_symmetry.space_group_name_H-M   'P 1'
#
loop_
_entity.id
_entity.type
_entity.pdbx_description
1 polymer ?
#
loop_
_entity_poly.entity_id
_entity_poly.type
_entity_poly.pdbx_seq_one_letter_code
_entity_poly.pdbx_strand_id
1 'polypeptide(L)'
;MGQKIAPYSVEIKNTCTSVYTKDRAAKCKIPALDLLIKLLQTFRSSRLMDEFKIGELFSKFYGELALKKKIPDTVLEKVYELLGLLGEVHPSEMINNAENLFRAFLGELKTQMTSAVREPKLPVLAGCLKGLSSLLCNFTKSMEEDPQTSREIFNFVLKAIRPQIDLKRYAVPSAGLRLFALHASQFSTCLLDNYVSLFEVLLKWCAHTNVELKKAALSALESFLKQVSNMVAKNAEMHKNKLQYFMEQFYGIIRNVDSNNKELSIAIRGYGLFAGPCKVINAKDVDFMYVELIQRCKQMFLTQTDTGDDRVYQMPSFLQSVASVLLYLDTVPEVYTPVLEHLVVMQIDSFPQYSPKMQLVCCRAIVKVFLALAAKGPVLRNCISTVVHQGLIRICSKPVVLPK
;
A
#
# COMPACT_ATOMS: atom_id res chain seq x y z
N MET A 1 -8.11 -3.26 22.73
CA MET A 1 -8.89 -4.50 22.55
C MET A 1 -8.09 -5.74 22.95
N GLY A 2 -6.85 -5.92 22.45
CA GLY A 2 -6.01 -7.10 22.78
C GLY A 2 -5.78 -7.35 24.28
N GLN A 3 -5.57 -6.30 25.09
CA GLN A 3 -5.37 -6.45 26.55
C GLN A 3 -6.57 -7.06 27.29
N LYS A 4 -7.81 -6.86 26.82
CA LYS A 4 -9.01 -7.43 27.46
C LYS A 4 -9.23 -8.91 27.09
N ILE A 5 -8.67 -9.35 25.95
CA ILE A 5 -8.88 -10.70 25.39
C ILE A 5 -7.71 -11.63 25.74
N ALA A 6 -6.54 -11.08 26.09
CA ALA A 6 -5.33 -11.83 26.44
C ALA A 6 -5.57 -13.04 27.37
N PRO A 7 -6.32 -12.92 28.49
CA PRO A 7 -6.54 -14.05 29.40
C PRO A 7 -7.29 -15.23 28.78
N TYR A 8 -8.14 -14.99 27.79
CA TYR A 8 -8.98 -16.00 27.15
C TYR A 8 -8.39 -16.51 25.83
N SER A 9 -7.23 -15.99 25.42
CA SER A 9 -6.70 -16.20 24.07
C SER A 9 -6.40 -17.68 23.76
N VAL A 10 -5.81 -18.41 24.71
CA VAL A 10 -5.54 -19.86 24.56
C VAL A 10 -6.84 -20.67 24.50
N GLU A 11 -7.84 -20.34 25.32
CA GLU A 11 -9.14 -21.01 25.32
C GLU A 11 -9.90 -20.78 24.01
N ILE A 12 -9.87 -19.55 23.49
CA ILE A 12 -10.44 -19.20 22.18
C ILE A 12 -9.76 -20.02 21.07
N LYS A 13 -8.42 -20.09 21.07
CA LYS A 13 -7.64 -20.91 20.12
C LYS A 13 -8.07 -22.38 20.16
N ASN A 14 -8.12 -22.96 21.35
CA ASN A 14 -8.49 -24.37 21.55
C ASN A 14 -9.93 -24.64 21.09
N THR A 15 -10.85 -23.72 21.38
CA THR A 15 -12.25 -23.81 20.96
C THR A 15 -12.37 -23.78 19.45
N CYS A 16 -11.73 -22.82 18.77
CA CYS A 16 -11.72 -22.73 17.30
C CYS A 16 -11.18 -24.02 16.67
N THR A 17 -10.09 -24.54 17.22
CA THR A 17 -9.44 -25.77 16.76
C THR A 17 -10.34 -26.99 16.97
N SER A 18 -11.06 -27.06 18.09
CA SER A 18 -12.02 -28.12 18.40
C SER A 18 -13.23 -28.08 17.46
N VAL A 19 -13.84 -26.91 17.27
CA VAL A 19 -14.97 -26.70 16.35
C VAL A 19 -14.60 -27.12 14.94
N TYR A 20 -13.43 -26.71 14.46
CA TYR A 20 -12.95 -27.09 13.14
C TYR A 20 -12.83 -28.61 12.94
N THR A 21 -12.44 -29.34 13.99
CA THR A 21 -12.19 -30.79 13.93
C THR A 21 -13.46 -31.61 14.08
N LYS A 22 -14.33 -31.21 15.01
CA LYS A 22 -15.51 -31.98 15.41
C LYS A 22 -16.71 -31.72 14.50
N ASP A 23 -16.85 -30.50 13.98
CA ASP A 23 -17.95 -30.16 13.10
C ASP A 23 -17.65 -30.57 11.65
N ARG A 24 -18.66 -31.03 10.92
CA ARG A 24 -18.54 -31.40 9.50
C ARG A 24 -18.91 -30.25 8.56
N ALA A 25 -19.67 -29.26 9.03
CA ALA A 25 -20.27 -28.23 8.21
C ALA A 25 -19.33 -27.04 8.00
N ALA A 26 -19.17 -26.61 6.73
CA ALA A 26 -18.37 -25.45 6.37
C ALA A 26 -18.82 -24.16 7.09
N LYS A 27 -20.12 -24.01 7.35
CA LYS A 27 -20.71 -22.87 8.07
C LYS A 27 -20.18 -22.70 9.51
N CYS A 28 -19.69 -23.77 10.13
CA CYS A 28 -19.08 -23.74 11.46
C CYS A 28 -17.55 -23.61 11.38
N LYS A 29 -16.94 -24.29 10.39
CA LYS A 29 -15.48 -24.26 10.19
C LYS A 29 -14.95 -22.89 9.79
N ILE A 30 -15.63 -22.19 8.89
CA ILE A 30 -15.15 -20.91 8.35
C ILE A 30 -15.06 -19.85 9.46
N PRO A 31 -16.12 -19.56 10.25
CA PRO A 31 -16.02 -18.60 11.35
C PRO A 31 -14.97 -18.96 12.40
N ALA A 32 -14.80 -20.26 12.69
CA ALA A 32 -13.77 -20.72 13.63
C ALA A 32 -12.35 -20.40 13.12
N LEU A 33 -12.08 -20.62 11.82
CA LEU A 33 -10.80 -20.27 11.21
C LEU A 33 -10.62 -18.75 11.13
N ASP A 34 -11.66 -17.99 10.79
CA ASP A 34 -11.60 -16.52 10.75
C ASP A 34 -11.26 -15.93 12.13
N LEU A 35 -11.88 -16.45 13.19
CA LEU A 35 -11.58 -16.05 14.56
C LEU A 35 -10.14 -16.42 14.95
N LEU A 36 -9.68 -17.63 14.59
CA LEU A 36 -8.31 -18.07 14.85
C LEU A 36 -7.27 -17.19 14.11
N ILE A 37 -7.49 -16.91 12.83
CA ILE A 37 -6.68 -16.00 12.02
C ILE A 37 -6.63 -14.62 12.68
N LYS A 38 -7.77 -14.09 13.10
CA LYS A 38 -7.83 -12.76 13.73
C LYS A 38 -7.14 -12.72 15.09
N LEU A 39 -7.26 -13.80 15.87
CA LEU A 39 -6.60 -13.96 17.16
C LEU A 39 -5.07 -13.91 16.96
N LEU A 40 -4.54 -14.73 16.05
CA LEU A 40 -3.11 -14.79 15.73
C LEU A 40 -2.57 -13.44 15.26
N GLN A 41 -3.29 -12.74 14.37
CA GLN A 41 -2.91 -11.40 13.92
C GLN A 41 -2.88 -10.37 15.06
N THR A 42 -3.81 -10.49 16.03
CA THR A 42 -3.92 -9.55 17.16
C THR A 42 -2.79 -9.74 18.16
N PHE A 43 -2.35 -10.98 18.37
CA PHE A 43 -1.31 -11.35 19.34
C PHE A 43 0.07 -11.58 18.73
N ARG A 44 0.28 -11.34 17.42
CA ARG A 44 1.53 -11.59 16.68
C ARG A 44 2.81 -11.01 17.30
N SER A 45 2.71 -9.98 18.14
CA SER A 45 3.85 -9.33 18.81
C SER A 45 3.79 -9.49 20.34
N SER A 46 2.97 -10.41 20.83
CA SER A 46 2.79 -10.70 22.26
C SER A 46 3.57 -11.94 22.67
N ARG A 47 4.03 -11.97 23.93
CA ARG A 47 4.64 -13.16 24.55
C ARG A 47 3.68 -14.36 24.63
N LEU A 48 2.37 -14.11 24.53
CA LEU A 48 1.36 -15.18 24.50
C LEU A 48 1.49 -16.11 23.27
N MET A 49 2.23 -15.71 22.24
CA MET A 49 2.45 -16.54 21.05
C MET A 49 3.14 -17.88 21.37
N ASP A 50 3.95 -17.94 22.43
CA ASP A 50 4.64 -19.17 22.85
C ASP A 50 3.64 -20.21 23.39
N GLU A 51 2.54 -19.76 24.01
CA GLU A 51 1.48 -20.63 24.53
C GLU A 51 0.55 -21.18 23.43
N PHE A 52 0.63 -20.62 22.21
CA PHE A 52 -0.27 -20.98 21.14
C PHE A 52 0.14 -22.29 20.46
N LYS A 53 1.38 -22.75 20.67
CA LYS A 53 1.93 -23.99 20.11
C LYS A 53 1.79 -24.05 18.60
N ILE A 54 2.47 -23.15 17.90
CA ILE A 54 2.28 -22.92 16.47
C ILE A 54 2.68 -24.16 15.64
N GLY A 55 3.72 -24.89 16.03
CA GLY A 55 4.11 -26.15 15.40
C GLY A 55 3.04 -27.25 15.43
N GLU A 56 2.26 -27.35 16.52
CA GLU A 56 1.14 -28.30 16.61
C GLU A 56 0.00 -27.89 15.66
N LEU A 57 -0.33 -26.58 15.62
CA LEU A 57 -1.32 -26.06 14.68
C LEU A 57 -0.89 -26.27 13.23
N PHE A 58 0.37 -25.99 12.90
CA PHE A 58 0.92 -26.21 11.56
C PHE A 58 0.79 -27.68 11.15
N SER A 59 1.29 -28.60 11.97
CA SER A 59 1.29 -30.03 11.67
C SER A 59 -0.14 -30.54 11.38
N LYS A 60 -1.10 -30.06 12.16
CA LYS A 60 -2.52 -30.37 11.98
C LYS A 60 -3.07 -29.86 10.65
N PHE A 61 -3.02 -28.55 10.41
CA PHE A 61 -3.63 -27.94 9.23
C PHE A 61 -2.89 -28.26 7.93
N TYR A 62 -1.56 -28.45 8.01
CA TYR A 62 -0.76 -28.85 6.86
C TYR A 62 -1.05 -30.31 6.46
N GLY A 63 -1.21 -31.20 7.44
CA GLY A 63 -1.60 -32.60 7.19
C GLY A 63 -2.94 -32.73 6.46
N GLU A 64 -3.86 -31.80 6.67
CA GLU A 64 -5.16 -31.80 5.99
C GLU A 64 -5.08 -31.51 4.49
N LEU A 65 -4.01 -30.88 4.02
CA LEU A 65 -3.79 -30.67 2.59
C LEU A 65 -3.68 -31.99 1.82
N ALA A 66 -3.27 -33.08 2.47
CA ALA A 66 -3.27 -34.42 1.87
C ALA A 66 -4.70 -34.89 1.51
N LEU A 67 -5.71 -34.42 2.25
CA LEU A 67 -7.12 -34.73 2.04
C LEU A 67 -7.90 -33.58 1.38
N LYS A 68 -7.22 -32.61 0.76
CA LYS A 68 -7.83 -31.40 0.19
C LYS A 68 -9.02 -31.66 -0.74
N LYS A 69 -9.06 -32.78 -1.46
CA LYS A 69 -10.19 -33.13 -2.33
C LYS A 69 -11.52 -33.33 -1.57
N LYS A 70 -11.46 -33.64 -0.27
CA LYS A 70 -12.62 -33.86 0.61
C LYS A 70 -13.03 -32.58 1.36
N ILE A 71 -12.25 -31.51 1.25
CA ILE A 71 -12.47 -30.27 1.98
C ILE A 71 -13.16 -29.27 1.04
N PRO A 72 -14.26 -28.61 1.46
CA PRO A 72 -14.91 -27.57 0.66
C PRO A 72 -13.94 -26.44 0.32
N ASP A 73 -14.04 -25.90 -0.91
CA ASP A 73 -13.10 -24.91 -1.43
C ASP A 73 -13.02 -23.63 -0.58
N THR A 74 -14.13 -23.20 0.02
CA THR A 74 -14.18 -22.03 0.93
C THR A 74 -13.54 -22.30 2.30
N VAL A 75 -13.50 -23.57 2.74
CA VAL A 75 -12.76 -23.97 3.93
C VAL A 75 -11.26 -24.04 3.60
N LEU A 76 -10.91 -24.59 2.44
CA LEU A 76 -9.53 -24.61 1.94
C LEU A 76 -8.94 -23.20 1.80
N GLU A 77 -9.73 -22.22 1.34
CA GLU A 77 -9.31 -20.81 1.31
C GLU A 77 -8.72 -20.40 2.67
N LYS A 78 -9.44 -20.70 3.76
CA LYS A 78 -9.07 -20.32 5.12
C LYS A 78 -7.94 -21.16 5.69
N VAL A 79 -7.84 -22.44 5.32
CA VAL A 79 -6.70 -23.28 5.69
C VAL A 79 -5.41 -22.75 5.07
N TYR A 80 -5.41 -22.41 3.77
CA TYR A 80 -4.22 -21.83 3.12
C TYR A 80 -3.86 -20.45 3.69
N GLU A 81 -4.85 -19.59 3.95
CA GLU A 81 -4.65 -18.29 4.62
C GLU A 81 -4.01 -18.47 6.01
N LEU A 82 -4.53 -19.39 6.82
CA LEU A 82 -3.99 -19.71 8.14
C LEU A 82 -2.56 -20.22 8.07
N LEU A 83 -2.27 -21.18 7.19
CA LEU A 83 -0.94 -21.77 7.06
C LEU A 83 0.14 -20.73 6.73
N GLY A 84 -0.18 -19.76 5.86
CA GLY A 84 0.72 -18.65 5.57
C GLY A 84 0.90 -17.71 6.76
N LEU A 85 -0.19 -17.42 7.49
CA LEU A 85 -0.15 -16.60 8.70
C LEU A 85 0.74 -17.24 9.79
N LEU A 86 0.75 -18.56 9.95
CA LEU A 86 1.65 -19.23 10.91
C LEU A 86 3.12 -18.88 10.63
N GLY A 87 3.51 -18.83 9.35
CA GLY A 87 4.84 -18.38 8.92
C GLY A 87 5.11 -16.89 9.18
N GLU A 88 4.08 -16.04 9.15
CA GLU A 88 4.20 -14.62 9.49
C GLU A 88 4.38 -14.39 11.00
N VAL A 89 3.64 -15.12 11.84
CA VAL A 89 3.57 -14.84 13.28
C VAL A 89 4.63 -15.57 14.11
N HIS A 90 5.18 -16.69 13.63
CA HIS A 90 6.18 -17.45 14.36
C HIS A 90 7.25 -18.05 13.42
N PRO A 91 8.12 -17.21 12.83
CA PRO A 91 9.08 -17.65 11.81
C PRO A 91 10.11 -18.67 12.31
N SER A 92 10.49 -18.64 13.59
CA SER A 92 11.46 -19.56 14.20
C SER A 92 11.04 -21.03 14.13
N GLU A 93 9.78 -21.33 14.43
CA GLU A 93 9.22 -22.69 14.32
C GLU A 93 8.92 -23.07 12.86
N MET A 94 8.68 -22.07 12.02
CA MET A 94 8.25 -22.26 10.63
C MET A 94 9.39 -22.36 9.62
N ILE A 95 10.64 -22.03 10.01
CA ILE A 95 11.78 -21.98 9.10
C ILE A 95 12.01 -23.29 8.34
N ASN A 96 11.92 -24.43 9.03
CA ASN A 96 12.11 -25.76 8.43
C ASN A 96 10.92 -26.19 7.55
N ASN A 97 9.80 -25.49 7.65
CA ASN A 97 8.55 -25.79 6.95
C ASN A 97 8.22 -24.79 5.83
N ALA A 98 8.93 -23.66 5.76
CA ALA A 98 8.64 -22.57 4.82
C ALA A 98 8.72 -23.03 3.36
N GLU A 99 9.75 -23.80 2.98
CA GLU A 99 9.88 -24.34 1.62
C GLU A 99 8.75 -25.31 1.25
N ASN A 100 8.29 -26.09 2.22
CA ASN A 100 7.15 -26.99 2.03
C ASN A 100 5.85 -26.22 1.81
N LEU A 101 5.70 -25.06 2.47
CA LEU A 101 4.58 -24.15 2.24
C LEU A 101 4.66 -23.46 0.88
N PHE A 102 5.82 -22.95 0.47
CA PHE A 102 6.00 -22.40 -0.88
C PHE A 102 5.63 -23.42 -1.94
N ARG A 103 6.14 -24.65 -1.84
CA ARG A 103 5.81 -25.73 -2.77
C ARG A 103 4.31 -26.03 -2.80
N ALA A 104 3.65 -26.06 -1.65
CA ALA A 104 2.22 -26.30 -1.56
C ALA A 104 1.40 -25.18 -2.22
N PHE A 105 1.69 -23.92 -1.90
CA PHE A 105 0.98 -22.77 -2.46
C PHE A 105 1.23 -22.61 -3.96
N LEU A 106 2.48 -22.65 -4.40
CA LEU A 106 2.84 -22.50 -5.82
C LEU A 106 2.34 -23.68 -6.66
N GLY A 107 2.41 -24.90 -6.13
CA GLY A 107 1.87 -26.08 -6.79
C GLY A 107 0.35 -25.97 -7.00
N GLU A 108 -0.39 -25.47 -6.01
CA GLU A 108 -1.84 -25.26 -6.15
C GLU A 108 -2.15 -24.11 -7.12
N LEU A 109 -1.46 -22.97 -7.01
CA LEU A 109 -1.62 -21.83 -7.94
C LEU A 109 -1.34 -22.26 -9.38
N LYS A 110 -0.25 -23.01 -9.61
CA LYS A 110 0.09 -23.55 -10.92
C LYS A 110 -1.04 -24.42 -11.45
N THR A 111 -1.48 -25.40 -10.67
CA THR A 111 -2.54 -26.34 -11.07
C THR A 111 -3.83 -25.61 -11.47
N GLN A 112 -4.23 -24.60 -10.70
CA GLN A 112 -5.48 -23.87 -10.90
C GLN A 112 -5.39 -22.80 -12.00
N MET A 113 -4.23 -22.14 -12.19
CA MET A 113 -4.06 -21.03 -13.13
C MET A 113 -3.46 -21.41 -14.49
N THR A 114 -3.10 -22.68 -14.68
CA THR A 114 -2.60 -23.18 -15.98
C THR A 114 -3.46 -24.28 -16.57
N SER A 115 -4.54 -24.70 -15.89
CA SER A 115 -5.45 -25.70 -16.46
C SER A 115 -6.26 -25.09 -17.61
N ALA A 116 -6.16 -25.69 -18.80
CA ALA A 116 -6.99 -25.32 -19.95
C ALA A 116 -8.39 -25.98 -19.93
N VAL A 117 -8.59 -27.00 -19.06
CA VAL A 117 -9.76 -27.89 -19.10
C VAL A 117 -10.64 -27.75 -17.86
N ARG A 118 -10.09 -27.31 -16.72
CA ARG A 118 -10.84 -27.18 -15.46
C ARG A 118 -11.03 -25.72 -15.11
N GLU A 119 -12.25 -25.36 -14.73
CA GLU A 119 -12.53 -24.05 -14.17
C GLU A 119 -11.74 -23.84 -12.88
N PRO A 120 -11.08 -22.67 -12.72
CA PRO A 120 -10.25 -22.39 -11.56
C PRO A 120 -11.09 -22.25 -10.30
N LYS A 121 -10.66 -22.91 -9.23
CA LYS A 121 -11.26 -22.77 -7.90
C LYS A 121 -10.89 -21.44 -7.26
N LEU A 122 -11.66 -20.39 -7.55
CA LEU A 122 -11.37 -19.02 -7.10
C LEU A 122 -11.14 -18.87 -5.58
N PRO A 123 -11.89 -19.51 -4.67
CA PRO A 123 -11.62 -19.42 -3.22
C PRO A 123 -10.24 -19.98 -2.86
N VAL A 124 -9.84 -21.11 -3.46
CA VAL A 124 -8.54 -21.73 -3.22
C VAL A 124 -7.41 -20.84 -3.70
N LEU A 125 -7.55 -20.20 -4.87
CA LEU A 125 -6.60 -19.22 -5.39
C LEU A 125 -6.43 -18.03 -4.43
N ALA A 126 -7.54 -17.48 -3.94
CA ALA A 126 -7.50 -16.36 -3.00
C ALA A 126 -6.79 -16.75 -1.69
N GLY A 127 -7.07 -17.95 -1.16
CA GLY A 127 -6.41 -18.49 0.03
C GLY A 127 -4.90 -18.66 -0.15
N CYS A 128 -4.46 -19.22 -1.27
CA CYS A 128 -3.04 -19.39 -1.58
C CYS A 128 -2.31 -18.05 -1.72
N LEU A 129 -2.92 -17.06 -2.39
CA LEU A 129 -2.33 -15.72 -2.53
C LEU A 129 -2.24 -14.99 -1.18
N LYS A 130 -3.27 -15.09 -0.33
CA LYS A 130 -3.22 -14.54 1.04
C LYS A 130 -2.15 -15.22 1.88
N GLY A 131 -2.09 -16.55 1.83
CA GLY A 131 -1.09 -17.34 2.55
C GLY A 131 0.33 -17.01 2.11
N LEU A 132 0.59 -16.94 0.80
CA LEU A 132 1.87 -16.48 0.25
C LEU A 132 2.21 -15.07 0.69
N SER A 133 1.25 -14.16 0.66
CA SER A 133 1.46 -12.78 1.10
C SER A 133 1.86 -12.70 2.58
N SER A 134 1.36 -13.58 3.45
CA SER A 134 1.82 -13.66 4.84
C SER A 134 3.21 -14.32 4.96
N LEU A 135 3.45 -15.40 4.22
CA LEU A 135 4.72 -16.14 4.28
C LEU A 135 5.92 -15.28 3.83
N LEU A 136 5.72 -14.49 2.77
CA LEU A 136 6.73 -13.59 2.20
C LEU A 136 7.18 -12.46 3.15
N CYS A 137 6.47 -12.22 4.26
CA CYS A 137 6.88 -11.24 5.27
C CYS A 137 8.18 -11.61 5.98
N ASN A 138 8.42 -12.91 6.22
CA ASN A 138 9.61 -13.39 6.92
C ASN A 138 10.50 -14.28 6.05
N PHE A 139 9.95 -14.91 5.00
CA PHE A 139 10.68 -15.79 4.11
C PHE A 139 10.68 -15.17 2.71
N THR A 140 11.65 -14.32 2.44
CA THR A 140 11.72 -13.58 1.18
C THR A 140 12.07 -14.49 0.02
N LYS A 141 11.54 -14.16 -1.16
CA LYS A 141 11.87 -14.75 -2.45
C LYS A 141 12.14 -13.59 -3.41
N SER A 142 13.08 -12.73 -3.03
CA SER A 142 13.42 -11.55 -3.81
C SER A 142 14.07 -11.92 -5.14
N MET A 143 14.06 -11.00 -6.11
CA MET A 143 14.75 -11.19 -7.40
C MET A 143 16.25 -11.41 -7.23
N GLU A 144 16.83 -10.94 -6.12
CA GLU A 144 18.24 -11.09 -5.78
C GLU A 144 18.57 -12.45 -5.15
N GLU A 145 17.65 -13.02 -4.35
CA GLU A 145 17.85 -14.29 -3.63
C GLU A 145 17.38 -15.52 -4.42
N ASP A 146 16.19 -15.46 -5.01
CA ASP A 146 15.56 -16.55 -5.74
C ASP A 146 14.76 -16.01 -6.94
N PRO A 147 15.45 -15.64 -8.03
CA PRO A 147 14.82 -15.02 -9.20
C PRO A 147 13.75 -15.90 -9.85
N GLN A 148 13.91 -17.23 -9.78
CA GLN A 148 12.98 -18.18 -10.41
C GLN A 148 11.65 -18.21 -9.67
N THR A 149 11.68 -18.43 -8.35
CA THR A 149 10.47 -18.45 -7.52
C THR A 149 9.82 -17.07 -7.48
N SER A 150 10.62 -16.00 -7.39
CA SER A 150 10.12 -14.62 -7.44
C SER A 150 9.32 -14.33 -8.71
N ARG A 151 9.86 -14.71 -9.87
CA ARG A 151 9.18 -14.55 -11.17
C ARG A 151 7.93 -15.41 -11.28
N GLU A 152 7.96 -16.63 -10.76
CA GLU A 152 6.78 -17.49 -10.72
C GLU A 152 5.65 -16.87 -9.86
N ILE A 153 5.96 -16.39 -8.65
CA ILE A 153 5.02 -15.67 -7.79
C ILE A 153 4.47 -14.43 -8.51
N PHE A 154 5.35 -13.61 -9.07
CA PHE A 154 4.97 -12.41 -9.81
C PHE A 154 3.97 -12.72 -10.94
N ASN A 155 4.22 -13.77 -11.73
CA ASN A 155 3.34 -14.17 -12.81
C ASN A 155 1.95 -14.60 -12.32
N PHE A 156 1.86 -15.32 -11.21
CA PHE A 156 0.56 -15.68 -10.62
C PHE A 156 -0.19 -14.45 -10.10
N VAL A 157 0.50 -13.50 -9.48
CA VAL A 157 -0.10 -12.25 -9.00
C VAL A 157 -0.58 -11.40 -10.18
N LEU A 158 0.21 -11.33 -11.26
CA LEU A 158 -0.16 -10.63 -12.48
C LEU A 158 -1.44 -11.20 -13.10
N LYS A 159 -1.55 -12.54 -13.16
CA LYS A 159 -2.79 -13.22 -13.58
C LYS A 159 -3.96 -12.93 -12.65
N ALA A 160 -3.73 -12.86 -11.34
CA ALA A 160 -4.77 -12.57 -10.35
C ALA A 160 -5.38 -11.17 -10.51
N ILE A 161 -4.56 -10.17 -10.85
CA ILE A 161 -5.01 -8.78 -11.04
C ILE A 161 -5.43 -8.48 -12.49
N ARG A 162 -5.22 -9.40 -13.43
CA ARG A 162 -5.68 -9.35 -14.83
C ARG A 162 -6.69 -10.46 -15.11
N PRO A 163 -7.89 -10.39 -14.53
CA PRO A 163 -8.90 -11.42 -14.78
C PRO A 163 -9.28 -11.44 -16.26
N GLN A 164 -9.26 -12.63 -16.86
CA GLN A 164 -9.69 -12.85 -18.25
C GLN A 164 -11.20 -13.03 -18.39
N ILE A 165 -11.91 -13.23 -17.27
CA ILE A 165 -13.35 -13.49 -17.20
C ILE A 165 -13.96 -12.46 -16.25
N ASP A 166 -15.19 -12.03 -16.52
CA ASP A 166 -15.93 -11.15 -15.62
C ASP A 166 -16.16 -11.82 -14.26
N LEU A 167 -15.59 -11.23 -13.20
CA LEU A 167 -15.55 -11.84 -11.88
C LEU A 167 -16.77 -11.41 -11.07
N LYS A 168 -17.66 -12.35 -10.77
CA LYS A 168 -18.74 -12.15 -9.78
C LYS A 168 -18.22 -11.89 -8.36
N ARG A 169 -16.96 -12.25 -8.07
CA ARG A 169 -16.33 -12.11 -6.75
C ARG A 169 -14.88 -11.65 -6.87
N TYR A 170 -14.51 -10.67 -6.06
CA TYR A 170 -13.22 -9.97 -6.16
C TYR A 170 -12.13 -10.48 -5.20
N ALA A 171 -12.31 -11.66 -4.58
CA ALA A 171 -11.38 -12.19 -3.59
C ALA A 171 -9.97 -12.43 -4.17
N VAL A 172 -9.88 -12.93 -5.41
CA VAL A 172 -8.60 -13.20 -6.09
C VAL A 172 -7.86 -11.91 -6.46
N PRO A 173 -8.46 -10.94 -7.17
CA PRO A 173 -7.81 -9.64 -7.41
C PRO A 173 -7.42 -8.93 -6.12
N SER A 174 -8.28 -8.93 -5.10
CA SER A 174 -7.99 -8.31 -3.81
C SER A 174 -6.75 -8.91 -3.14
N ALA A 175 -6.63 -10.25 -3.15
CA ALA A 175 -5.45 -10.94 -2.63
C ALA A 175 -4.17 -10.61 -3.44
N GLY A 176 -4.27 -10.55 -4.78
CA GLY A 176 -3.16 -10.16 -5.64
C GLY A 176 -2.69 -8.71 -5.42
N LEU A 177 -3.63 -7.77 -5.33
CA LEU A 177 -3.34 -6.35 -5.03
C LEU A 177 -2.69 -6.21 -3.66
N ARG A 178 -3.19 -6.91 -2.64
CA ARG A 178 -2.58 -6.92 -1.30
C ARG A 178 -1.14 -7.44 -1.34
N LEU A 179 -0.87 -8.49 -2.10
CA LEU A 179 0.47 -9.04 -2.22
C LEU A 179 1.43 -8.01 -2.83
N PHE A 180 1.05 -7.30 -3.89
CA PHE A 180 1.85 -6.20 -4.42
C PHE A 180 2.01 -5.03 -3.44
N ALA A 181 0.94 -4.68 -2.70
CA ALA A 181 1.01 -3.62 -1.70
C ALA A 181 2.07 -3.90 -0.63
N LEU A 182 2.26 -5.17 -0.24
CA LEU A 182 3.21 -5.57 0.79
C LEU A 182 4.61 -5.89 0.25
N HIS A 183 4.70 -6.49 -0.94
CA HIS A 183 5.92 -7.18 -1.40
C HIS A 183 6.46 -6.69 -2.74
N ALA A 184 6.04 -5.51 -3.23
CA ALA A 184 6.56 -4.94 -4.48
C ALA A 184 8.11 -4.95 -4.52
N SER A 185 8.78 -4.69 -3.41
CA SER A 185 10.25 -4.70 -3.31
C SER A 185 10.91 -6.02 -3.67
N GLN A 186 10.20 -7.15 -3.54
CA GLN A 186 10.73 -8.48 -3.87
C GLN A 186 10.69 -8.77 -5.37
N PHE A 187 9.93 -8.01 -6.17
CA PHE A 187 9.70 -8.26 -7.60
C PHE A 187 10.39 -7.24 -8.52
N SER A 188 11.38 -6.52 -8.01
CA SER A 188 12.15 -5.45 -8.66
C SER A 188 12.15 -5.49 -10.20
N THR A 189 12.96 -6.36 -10.81
CA THR A 189 13.13 -6.41 -12.27
C THR A 189 11.83 -6.75 -13.00
N CYS A 190 11.01 -7.66 -12.47
CA CYS A 190 9.71 -8.02 -13.04
C CYS A 190 8.76 -6.82 -13.11
N LEU A 191 8.75 -5.95 -12.09
CA LEU A 191 7.95 -4.72 -12.10
C LEU A 191 8.45 -3.73 -13.16
N LEU A 192 9.78 -3.57 -13.28
CA LEU A 192 10.37 -2.72 -14.31
C LEU A 192 10.12 -3.23 -15.73
N ASP A 193 10.11 -4.54 -15.94
CA ASP A 193 9.89 -5.13 -17.27
C ASP A 193 8.42 -4.99 -17.72
N ASN A 194 7.49 -4.91 -16.76
CA ASN A 194 6.04 -4.85 -17.02
C ASN A 194 5.40 -3.49 -16.71
N TYR A 195 6.21 -2.45 -16.50
CA TYR A 195 5.80 -1.17 -15.90
C TYR A 195 4.57 -0.51 -16.54
N VAL A 196 4.51 -0.42 -17.88
CA VAL A 196 3.39 0.18 -18.62
C VAL A 196 2.10 -0.56 -18.31
N SER A 197 2.09 -1.85 -18.64
CA SER A 197 0.91 -2.69 -18.50
C SER A 197 0.45 -2.86 -17.05
N LEU A 198 1.35 -2.77 -16.07
CA LEU A 198 1.01 -2.82 -14.65
C LEU A 198 0.39 -1.51 -14.18
N PHE A 199 0.98 -0.38 -14.57
CA PHE A 199 0.48 0.94 -14.21
C PHE A 199 -0.97 1.13 -14.69
N GLU A 200 -1.26 0.79 -15.95
CA GLU A 200 -2.60 0.84 -16.53
C GLU A 200 -3.61 -0.04 -15.78
N VAL A 201 -3.24 -1.28 -15.47
CA VAL A 201 -4.12 -2.22 -14.75
C VAL A 201 -4.39 -1.72 -13.33
N LEU A 202 -3.39 -1.22 -12.63
CA LEU A 202 -3.55 -0.69 -11.28
C LEU A 202 -4.42 0.58 -11.26
N LEU A 203 -4.25 1.49 -12.23
CA LEU A 203 -5.12 2.65 -12.40
C LEU A 203 -6.58 2.24 -12.65
N LYS A 204 -6.82 1.24 -13.50
CA LYS A 204 -8.17 0.69 -13.72
C LYS A 204 -8.80 0.18 -12.42
N TRP A 205 -8.04 -0.51 -11.58
CA TRP A 205 -8.52 -0.95 -10.26
C TRP A 205 -8.75 0.22 -9.29
N CYS A 206 -7.96 1.28 -9.35
CA CYS A 206 -8.19 2.51 -8.58
C CYS A 206 -9.48 3.25 -8.99
N ALA A 207 -9.95 3.09 -10.23
CA ALA A 207 -11.21 3.65 -10.72
C ALA A 207 -12.43 2.76 -10.41
N HIS A 208 -12.24 1.49 -10.04
CA HIS A 208 -13.29 0.48 -9.87
C HIS A 208 -14.40 0.86 -8.87
N THR A 209 -15.68 0.52 -9.08
CA THR A 209 -16.79 0.96 -8.18
C THR A 209 -16.65 0.48 -6.72
N ASN A 210 -16.16 -0.75 -6.52
CA ASN A 210 -15.93 -1.33 -5.19
C ASN A 210 -14.86 -0.57 -4.36
N VAL A 211 -15.28 -0.03 -3.21
CA VAL A 211 -14.44 0.80 -2.33
C VAL A 211 -13.24 0.05 -1.72
N GLU A 212 -13.40 -1.23 -1.39
CA GLU A 212 -12.31 -2.03 -0.80
C GLU A 212 -11.23 -2.32 -1.82
N LEU A 213 -11.63 -2.70 -3.04
CA LEU A 213 -10.70 -2.89 -4.15
C LEU A 213 -9.96 -1.61 -4.50
N LYS A 214 -10.67 -0.47 -4.55
CA LYS A 214 -10.03 0.85 -4.76
C LYS A 214 -8.91 1.11 -3.75
N LYS A 215 -9.17 0.84 -2.47
CA LYS A 215 -8.18 1.01 -1.40
C LYS A 215 -7.00 0.05 -1.56
N ALA A 216 -7.27 -1.22 -1.84
CA ALA A 216 -6.22 -2.22 -2.06
C ALA A 216 -5.35 -1.87 -3.28
N ALA A 217 -5.97 -1.42 -4.37
CA ALA A 217 -5.31 -1.00 -5.59
C ALA A 217 -4.44 0.23 -5.38
N LEU A 218 -4.93 1.22 -4.62
CA LEU A 218 -4.15 2.41 -4.28
C LEU A 218 -2.88 2.03 -3.51
N SER A 219 -2.99 1.17 -2.48
CA SER A 219 -1.82 0.69 -1.75
C SER A 219 -0.85 -0.09 -2.64
N ALA A 220 -1.36 -0.92 -3.55
CA ALA A 220 -0.55 -1.67 -4.51
C ALA A 220 0.19 -0.74 -5.48
N LEU A 221 -0.51 0.25 -6.01
CA LEU A 221 0.04 1.27 -6.92
C LEU A 221 1.12 2.12 -6.24
N GLU A 222 0.90 2.53 -4.99
CA GLU A 222 1.90 3.25 -4.22
C GLU A 222 3.19 2.44 -4.01
N SER A 223 3.06 1.16 -3.64
CA SER A 223 4.22 0.27 -3.46
C SER A 223 4.93 -0.01 -4.79
N PHE A 224 4.18 -0.19 -5.87
CA PHE A 224 4.72 -0.31 -7.22
C PHE A 224 5.53 0.92 -7.64
N LEU A 225 4.94 2.12 -7.54
CA LEU A 225 5.61 3.37 -7.92
C LEU A 225 6.86 3.64 -7.08
N LYS A 226 6.80 3.37 -5.77
CA LYS A 226 7.98 3.47 -4.88
C LYS A 226 9.09 2.54 -5.32
N GLN A 227 8.77 1.28 -5.62
CA GLN A 227 9.79 0.31 -6.02
C GLN A 227 10.39 0.64 -7.39
N VAL A 228 9.55 1.00 -8.36
CA VAL A 228 10.02 1.44 -9.69
C VAL A 228 10.91 2.67 -9.56
N SER A 229 10.47 3.70 -8.83
CA SER A 229 11.28 4.91 -8.58
C SER A 229 12.64 4.55 -7.97
N ASN A 230 12.67 3.69 -6.94
CA ASN A 230 13.91 3.24 -6.32
C ASN A 230 14.85 2.55 -7.32
N MET A 231 14.32 1.71 -8.21
CA MET A 231 15.15 1.05 -9.21
C MET A 231 15.64 2.02 -10.30
N VAL A 232 14.79 2.95 -10.76
CA VAL A 232 15.20 3.99 -11.70
C VAL A 232 16.28 4.88 -11.06
N ALA A 233 16.18 5.19 -9.75
CA ALA A 233 17.17 5.97 -9.03
C ALA A 233 18.56 5.30 -8.98
N LYS A 234 18.62 3.96 -8.95
CA LYS A 234 19.90 3.21 -8.95
C LYS A 234 20.68 3.37 -10.25
N ASN A 235 19.99 3.51 -11.39
CA ASN A 235 20.61 3.70 -12.69
C ASN A 235 19.67 4.48 -13.64
N ALA A 236 19.62 5.79 -13.46
CA ALA A 236 18.67 6.66 -14.16
C ALA A 236 18.88 6.63 -15.68
N GLU A 237 20.14 6.59 -16.13
CA GLU A 237 20.49 6.61 -17.55
C GLU A 237 19.96 5.37 -18.28
N MET A 238 20.18 4.18 -17.68
CA MET A 238 19.68 2.91 -18.20
C MET A 238 18.15 2.85 -18.26
N HIS A 239 17.48 3.60 -17.39
CA HIS A 239 16.02 3.56 -17.24
C HIS A 239 15.32 4.83 -17.71
N LYS A 240 15.99 5.66 -18.52
CA LYS A 240 15.46 6.92 -19.06
C LYS A 240 14.10 6.78 -19.74
N ASN A 241 13.92 5.76 -20.59
CA ASN A 241 12.62 5.53 -21.27
C ASN A 241 11.49 5.22 -20.28
N LYS A 242 11.79 4.52 -19.17
CA LYS A 242 10.81 4.20 -18.13
C LYS A 242 10.45 5.44 -17.33
N LEU A 243 11.46 6.25 -16.99
CA LEU A 243 11.28 7.55 -16.34
C LEU A 243 10.39 8.47 -17.19
N GLN A 244 10.71 8.61 -18.48
CA GLN A 244 9.96 9.44 -19.42
C GLN A 244 8.48 9.04 -19.47
N TYR A 245 8.18 7.74 -19.59
CA TYR A 245 6.80 7.25 -19.57
C TYR A 245 6.05 7.73 -18.32
N PHE A 246 6.61 7.52 -17.12
CA PHE A 246 5.92 7.93 -15.89
C PHE A 246 5.75 9.45 -15.81
N MET A 247 6.76 10.21 -16.23
CA MET A 247 6.69 11.66 -16.28
C MET A 247 5.58 12.15 -17.21
N GLU A 248 5.44 11.57 -18.40
CA GLU A 248 4.36 11.90 -19.34
C GLU A 248 2.99 11.55 -18.78
N GLN A 249 2.83 10.37 -18.15
CA GLN A 249 1.56 9.96 -17.54
C GLN A 249 1.14 10.91 -16.40
N PHE A 250 2.06 11.22 -15.49
CA PHE A 250 1.78 12.11 -14.37
C PHE A 250 1.51 13.54 -14.84
N TYR A 251 2.24 14.02 -15.83
CA TYR A 251 2.02 15.33 -16.45
C TYR A 251 0.61 15.44 -17.04
N GLY A 252 0.19 14.45 -17.81
CA GLY A 252 -1.16 14.40 -18.39
C GLY A 252 -2.26 14.48 -17.34
N ILE A 253 -2.10 13.78 -16.21
CA ILE A 253 -3.07 13.79 -15.10
C ILE A 253 -3.06 15.14 -14.37
N ILE A 254 -1.88 15.71 -14.09
CA ILE A 254 -1.74 16.97 -13.33
C ILE A 254 -2.35 18.15 -14.09
N ARG A 255 -2.13 18.22 -15.41
CA ARG A 255 -2.68 19.30 -16.25
C ARG A 255 -4.15 19.13 -16.59
N ASN A 256 -4.69 17.91 -16.58
CA ASN A 256 -6.09 17.70 -16.83
C ASN A 256 -6.93 18.22 -15.65
N VAL A 257 -7.75 19.24 -15.92
CA VAL A 257 -8.58 19.92 -14.91
C VAL A 257 -9.66 18.98 -14.37
N ASP A 258 -10.16 18.08 -15.21
CA ASP A 258 -11.23 17.13 -14.93
C ASP A 258 -10.74 15.83 -14.26
N SER A 259 -9.43 15.71 -14.02
CA SER A 259 -8.85 14.54 -13.35
C SER A 259 -9.51 14.31 -12.00
N ASN A 260 -9.86 13.05 -11.74
CA ASN A 260 -10.38 12.64 -10.45
C ASN A 260 -9.33 12.95 -9.36
N ASN A 261 -9.77 13.47 -8.21
CA ASN A 261 -8.88 13.85 -7.10
C ASN A 261 -7.91 12.72 -6.68
N LYS A 262 -8.32 11.46 -6.83
CA LYS A 262 -7.46 10.30 -6.53
C LYS A 262 -6.36 10.10 -7.55
N GLU A 263 -6.67 10.20 -8.84
CA GLU A 263 -5.68 10.12 -9.93
C GLU A 263 -4.68 11.26 -9.80
N LEU A 264 -5.18 12.45 -9.47
CA LEU A 264 -4.34 13.60 -9.21
C LEU A 264 -3.41 13.38 -8.00
N SER A 265 -3.93 12.83 -6.90
CA SER A 265 -3.09 12.48 -5.75
C SER A 265 -1.99 11.47 -6.09
N ILE A 266 -2.29 10.49 -6.95
CA ILE A 266 -1.31 9.52 -7.46
C ILE A 266 -0.24 10.22 -8.28
N ALA A 267 -0.62 11.05 -9.25
CA ALA A 267 0.32 11.73 -10.14
C ALA A 267 1.27 12.66 -9.38
N ILE A 268 0.74 13.38 -8.39
CA ILE A 268 1.49 14.31 -7.56
C ILE A 268 2.50 13.58 -6.67
N ARG A 269 2.07 12.48 -6.04
CA ARG A 269 2.99 11.61 -5.29
C ARG A 269 4.02 10.98 -6.22
N GLY A 270 3.62 10.61 -7.43
CA GLY A 270 4.48 10.14 -8.51
C GLY A 270 5.62 11.12 -8.78
N TYR A 271 5.31 12.38 -9.07
CA TYR A 271 6.33 13.43 -9.21
C TYR A 271 7.27 13.49 -8.00
N GLY A 272 6.74 13.46 -6.78
CA GLY A 272 7.56 13.46 -5.57
C GLY A 272 8.53 12.27 -5.48
N LEU A 273 8.12 11.09 -5.94
CA LEU A 273 8.94 9.88 -5.96
C LEU A 273 10.01 9.91 -7.06
N PHE A 274 9.70 10.45 -8.23
CA PHE A 274 10.59 10.42 -9.40
C PHE A 274 11.47 11.67 -9.55
N ALA A 275 11.30 12.70 -8.70
CA ALA A 275 12.10 13.93 -8.74
C ALA A 275 13.62 13.69 -8.64
N GLY A 276 14.05 12.77 -7.79
CA GLY A 276 15.47 12.40 -7.65
C GLY A 276 16.06 11.84 -8.95
N PRO A 277 15.47 10.76 -9.51
CA PRO A 277 15.83 10.27 -10.83
C PRO A 277 15.82 11.33 -11.95
N CYS A 278 14.80 12.20 -11.97
CA CYS A 278 14.71 13.30 -12.95
C CYS A 278 15.87 14.28 -12.84
N LYS A 279 16.36 14.57 -11.63
CA LYS A 279 17.52 15.46 -11.44
C LYS A 279 18.79 14.91 -12.10
N VAL A 280 19.00 13.59 -12.02
CA VAL A 280 20.17 12.91 -12.62
C VAL A 280 20.08 12.96 -14.15
N ILE A 281 18.88 12.61 -14.66
CA ILE A 281 18.26 13.04 -15.91
C ILE A 281 18.74 14.36 -16.54
N ASN A 282 18.01 15.39 -16.11
CA ASN A 282 18.01 16.73 -16.60
C ASN A 282 17.42 17.57 -15.46
N ALA A 283 18.26 18.35 -14.78
CA ALA A 283 17.83 19.17 -13.65
C ALA A 283 16.66 20.10 -13.99
N LYS A 284 16.55 20.57 -15.24
CA LYS A 284 15.44 21.43 -15.70
C LYS A 284 14.07 20.76 -15.58
N ASP A 285 14.01 19.43 -15.70
CA ASP A 285 12.74 18.71 -15.57
C ASP A 285 12.17 18.84 -14.15
N VAL A 286 13.05 18.95 -13.13
CA VAL A 286 12.64 19.18 -11.75
C VAL A 286 12.05 20.57 -11.55
N ASP A 287 12.58 21.59 -12.26
CA ASP A 287 12.01 22.93 -12.27
C ASP A 287 10.57 22.91 -12.84
N PHE A 288 10.38 22.26 -13.99
CA PHE A 288 9.06 22.10 -14.60
C PHE A 288 8.10 21.33 -13.68
N MET A 289 8.56 20.25 -13.05
CA MET A 289 7.76 19.49 -12.08
C MET A 289 7.28 20.37 -10.93
N TYR A 290 8.16 21.20 -10.36
CA TYR A 290 7.79 22.10 -9.27
C TYR A 290 6.74 23.12 -9.72
N VAL A 291 6.94 23.74 -10.89
CA VAL A 291 6.02 24.74 -11.44
C VAL A 291 4.64 24.15 -11.69
N GLU A 292 4.55 22.99 -12.35
CA GLU A 292 3.26 22.34 -12.64
C GLU A 292 2.54 21.93 -11.35
N LEU A 293 3.27 21.39 -10.35
CA LEU A 293 2.69 21.03 -9.06
C LEU A 293 2.14 22.24 -8.31
N ILE A 294 2.95 23.29 -8.16
CA ILE A 294 2.58 24.45 -7.34
C ILE A 294 1.43 25.23 -7.99
N GLN A 295 1.41 25.31 -9.32
CA GLN A 295 0.30 25.89 -10.06
C GLN A 295 -0.99 25.06 -9.91
N ARG A 296 -0.90 23.73 -9.99
CA ARG A 296 -2.07 22.86 -9.76
C ARG A 296 -2.58 22.99 -8.33
N CYS A 297 -1.70 23.05 -7.33
CA CYS A 297 -2.07 23.36 -5.94
C CYS A 297 -2.82 24.70 -5.84
N LYS A 298 -2.29 25.76 -6.47
CA LYS A 298 -2.91 27.09 -6.50
C LYS A 298 -4.34 27.01 -7.05
N GLN A 299 -4.53 26.37 -8.19
CA GLN A 299 -5.85 26.22 -8.82
C GLN A 299 -6.83 25.49 -7.89
N MET A 300 -6.42 24.35 -7.34
CA MET A 300 -7.28 23.51 -6.52
C MET A 300 -7.68 24.13 -5.19
N PHE A 301 -6.74 24.81 -4.54
CA PHE A 301 -6.90 25.23 -3.15
C PHE A 301 -7.16 26.73 -3.01
N LEU A 302 -6.68 27.56 -3.94
CA LEU A 302 -6.70 29.02 -3.82
C LEU A 302 -7.63 29.70 -4.84
N THR A 303 -8.13 28.98 -5.84
CA THR A 303 -8.95 29.57 -6.91
C THR A 303 -10.36 28.99 -6.98
N GLN A 304 -10.54 27.69 -6.69
CA GLN A 304 -11.85 27.05 -6.71
C GLN A 304 -12.59 27.25 -5.37
N THR A 305 -13.59 28.11 -5.33
CA THR A 305 -14.36 28.43 -4.11
C THR A 305 -15.47 27.40 -3.76
N ASP A 306 -15.85 26.49 -4.67
CA ASP A 306 -17.14 25.78 -4.61
C ASP A 306 -17.14 24.26 -4.36
N THR A 307 -16.02 23.63 -3.97
CA THR A 307 -16.00 22.16 -3.75
C THR A 307 -15.62 21.77 -2.31
N GLY A 308 -16.40 20.85 -1.71
CA GLY A 308 -16.49 20.63 -0.25
C GLY A 308 -15.26 20.11 0.51
N ASP A 309 -15.50 19.79 1.79
CA ASP A 309 -14.55 19.38 2.84
C ASP A 309 -13.48 18.34 2.43
N ASP A 310 -13.74 17.53 1.41
CA ASP A 310 -12.83 16.47 0.94
C ASP A 310 -11.47 16.99 0.42
N ARG A 311 -11.39 18.24 -0.06
CA ARG A 311 -10.13 18.84 -0.53
C ARG A 311 -9.13 19.03 0.60
N VAL A 312 -9.62 19.45 1.77
CA VAL A 312 -8.81 19.71 2.96
C VAL A 312 -8.06 18.44 3.38
N TYR A 313 -8.67 17.25 3.22
CA TYR A 313 -8.01 15.98 3.53
C TYR A 313 -6.86 15.59 2.59
N GLN A 314 -6.76 16.21 1.42
CA GLN A 314 -5.70 15.91 0.45
C GLN A 314 -4.49 16.81 0.59
N MET A 315 -4.67 18.02 1.13
CA MET A 315 -3.60 19.01 1.34
C MET A 315 -2.29 18.44 1.91
N PRO A 316 -2.30 17.57 2.94
CA PRO A 316 -1.05 17.01 3.47
C PRO A 316 -0.26 16.20 2.43
N SER A 317 -0.97 15.48 1.55
CA SER A 317 -0.33 14.68 0.49
C SER A 317 0.31 15.55 -0.59
N PHE A 318 -0.34 16.67 -0.93
CA PHE A 318 0.19 17.66 -1.86
C PHE A 318 1.44 18.31 -1.29
N LEU A 319 1.37 18.81 -0.04
CA LEU A 319 2.52 19.40 0.64
C LEU A 319 3.70 18.43 0.77
N GLN A 320 3.45 17.16 1.09
CA GLN A 320 4.50 16.14 1.14
C GLN A 320 5.17 15.91 -0.23
N SER A 321 4.42 16.02 -1.32
CA SER A 321 4.92 15.81 -2.67
C SER A 321 5.69 17.03 -3.17
N VAL A 322 5.17 18.24 -2.94
CA VAL A 322 5.88 19.50 -3.17
C VAL A 322 7.20 19.52 -2.41
N ALA A 323 7.19 19.13 -1.13
CA ALA A 323 8.42 18.99 -0.34
C ALA A 323 9.41 17.99 -0.95
N SER A 324 8.93 16.89 -1.51
CA SER A 324 9.79 15.88 -2.13
C SER A 324 10.45 16.40 -3.41
N VAL A 325 9.74 17.20 -4.22
CA VAL A 325 10.33 17.86 -5.39
C VAL A 325 11.29 18.99 -4.97
N LEU A 326 10.92 19.80 -3.96
CA LEU A 326 11.76 20.87 -3.41
C LEU A 326 13.14 20.39 -2.93
N LEU A 327 13.25 19.16 -2.42
CA LEU A 327 14.53 18.57 -2.04
C LEU A 327 15.53 18.53 -3.21
N TYR A 328 15.04 18.28 -4.41
CA TYR A 328 15.86 18.13 -5.62
C TYR A 328 15.97 19.43 -6.44
N LEU A 329 15.12 20.41 -6.20
CA LEU A 329 15.14 21.72 -6.86
C LEU A 329 16.37 22.54 -6.43
N ASP A 330 17.16 23.09 -7.34
CA ASP A 330 18.38 23.83 -6.95
C ASP A 330 18.06 25.21 -6.35
N THR A 331 17.22 25.98 -7.04
CA THR A 331 16.76 27.31 -6.61
C THR A 331 15.25 27.35 -6.61
N VAL A 332 14.63 27.87 -5.55
CA VAL A 332 13.17 28.02 -5.47
C VAL A 332 12.76 29.29 -6.23
N PRO A 333 11.90 29.21 -7.25
CA PRO A 333 11.43 30.41 -7.95
C PRO A 333 10.58 31.29 -7.03
N GLU A 334 11.02 32.54 -6.83
CA GLU A 334 10.39 33.49 -5.89
C GLU A 334 8.91 33.77 -6.20
N VAL A 335 8.53 33.71 -7.48
CA VAL A 335 7.15 33.92 -7.95
C VAL A 335 6.16 32.94 -7.31
N TYR A 336 6.61 31.74 -6.92
CA TYR A 336 5.75 30.70 -6.35
C TYR A 336 5.89 30.56 -4.83
N THR A 337 6.84 31.24 -4.20
CA THR A 337 7.02 31.24 -2.74
C THR A 337 5.75 31.66 -1.98
N PRO A 338 5.03 32.74 -2.39
CA PRO A 338 3.78 33.14 -1.71
C PRO A 338 2.68 32.08 -1.79
N VAL A 339 2.65 31.29 -2.87
CA VAL A 339 1.69 30.20 -3.03
C VAL A 339 2.00 29.10 -2.02
N LEU A 340 3.28 28.72 -1.88
CA LEU A 340 3.71 27.73 -0.91
C LEU A 340 3.41 28.16 0.53
N GLU A 341 3.72 29.42 0.88
CA GLU A 341 3.41 30.00 2.19
C GLU A 341 1.91 29.92 2.48
N HIS A 342 1.06 30.32 1.53
CA HIS A 342 -0.39 30.29 1.69
C HIS A 342 -0.90 28.85 1.90
N LEU A 343 -0.40 27.86 1.15
CA LEU A 343 -0.79 26.46 1.32
C LEU A 343 -0.44 25.92 2.71
N VAL A 344 0.74 26.27 3.25
CA VAL A 344 1.14 25.87 4.60
C VAL A 344 0.28 26.56 5.66
N VAL A 345 0.00 27.86 5.50
CA VAL A 345 -0.88 28.59 6.42
C VAL A 345 -2.30 28.02 6.41
N MET A 346 -2.84 27.66 5.24
CA MET A 346 -4.14 26.98 5.17
C MET A 346 -4.12 25.61 5.84
N GLN A 347 -3.03 24.85 5.73
CA GLN A 347 -2.90 23.56 6.42
C GLN A 347 -2.92 23.72 7.96
N ILE A 348 -2.33 24.80 8.48
CA ILE A 348 -2.39 25.16 9.90
C ILE A 348 -3.81 25.59 10.28
N ASP A 349 -4.46 26.38 9.43
CA ASP A 349 -5.82 26.85 9.66
C ASP A 349 -6.82 25.70 9.72
N SER A 350 -6.74 24.74 8.80
CA SER A 350 -7.58 23.54 8.80
C SER A 350 -7.24 22.52 9.90
N PHE A 351 -6.13 22.70 10.64
CA PHE A 351 -5.64 21.73 11.63
C PHE A 351 -6.71 21.25 12.64
N PRO A 352 -7.56 22.12 13.21
CA PRO A 352 -8.57 21.71 14.19
C PRO A 352 -9.68 20.83 13.61
N GLN A 353 -9.88 20.83 12.29
CA GLN A 353 -10.93 20.06 11.61
C GLN A 353 -10.56 18.58 11.48
N TYR A 354 -9.28 18.22 11.62
CA TYR A 354 -8.81 16.85 11.42
C TYR A 354 -8.94 16.00 12.68
N SER A 355 -9.18 14.70 12.47
CA SER A 355 -9.01 13.69 13.54
C SER A 355 -7.56 13.65 14.07
N PRO A 356 -7.31 13.20 15.31
CA PRO A 356 -5.96 13.13 15.88
C PRO A 356 -4.96 12.34 15.02
N LYS A 357 -5.42 11.29 14.34
CA LYS A 357 -4.57 10.52 13.40
C LYS A 357 -4.13 11.35 12.20
N MET A 358 -5.04 12.17 11.67
CA MET A 358 -4.77 13.03 10.51
C MET A 358 -3.95 14.26 10.89
N GLN A 359 -4.13 14.80 12.09
CA GLN A 359 -3.30 15.89 12.63
C GLN A 359 -1.81 15.54 12.59
N LEU A 360 -1.44 14.31 12.97
CA LEU A 360 -0.06 13.83 12.88
C LEU A 360 0.48 13.84 11.43
N VAL A 361 -0.36 13.47 10.45
CA VAL A 361 0.01 13.49 9.03
C VAL A 361 0.22 14.93 8.54
N CYS A 362 -0.61 15.86 8.99
CA CYS A 362 -0.50 17.29 8.68
C CYS A 362 0.81 17.88 9.23
N CYS A 363 1.12 17.63 10.51
CA CYS A 363 2.38 18.06 11.11
C CYS A 363 3.59 17.55 10.33
N ARG A 364 3.59 16.26 9.97
CA ARG A 364 4.67 15.66 9.18
C ARG A 364 4.80 16.33 7.80
N ALA A 365 3.71 16.70 7.17
CA ALA A 365 3.73 17.39 5.88
C ALA A 365 4.40 18.78 5.99
N ILE A 366 4.00 19.58 6.99
CA ILE A 366 4.57 20.91 7.25
C ILE A 366 6.07 20.80 7.56
N VAL A 367 6.45 19.89 8.47
CA VAL A 367 7.86 19.66 8.83
C VAL A 367 8.67 19.26 7.60
N LYS A 368 8.13 18.39 6.73
CA LYS A 368 8.81 17.97 5.50
C LYS A 368 9.06 19.14 4.55
N VAL A 369 8.12 20.08 4.41
CA VAL A 369 8.31 21.31 3.61
C VAL A 369 9.44 22.15 4.19
N PHE A 370 9.45 22.40 5.50
CA PHE A 370 10.52 23.20 6.13
C PHE A 370 11.88 22.52 6.04
N LEU A 371 11.95 21.21 6.19
CA LEU A 371 13.19 20.45 5.99
C LEU A 371 13.69 20.57 4.54
N ALA A 372 12.81 20.53 3.55
CA ALA A 372 13.17 20.70 2.15
C ALA A 372 13.68 22.13 1.84
N LEU A 373 13.11 23.13 2.50
CA LEU A 373 13.53 24.53 2.39
C LEU A 373 14.80 24.84 3.20
N ALA A 374 15.17 24.02 4.19
CA ALA A 374 16.31 24.28 5.07
C ALA A 374 17.62 24.47 4.29
N ALA A 375 17.79 23.73 3.19
CA ALA A 375 18.94 23.82 2.30
C ALA A 375 18.86 25.00 1.29
N LYS A 376 17.81 25.84 1.34
CA LYS A 376 17.50 26.88 0.34
C LYS A 376 17.73 28.32 0.86
N GLY A 377 18.44 28.48 1.97
CA GLY A 377 18.94 29.77 2.43
C GLY A 377 17.84 30.79 2.79
N PRO A 378 17.90 32.04 2.30
CA PRO A 378 16.98 33.12 2.70
C PRO A 378 15.49 32.82 2.48
N VAL A 379 15.17 32.00 1.48
CA VAL A 379 13.79 31.59 1.16
C VAL A 379 13.12 30.91 2.35
N LEU A 380 13.85 30.08 3.10
CA LEU A 380 13.35 29.46 4.32
C LEU A 380 12.96 30.50 5.36
N ARG A 381 13.86 31.46 5.63
CA ARG A 381 13.66 32.46 6.68
C ARG A 381 12.43 33.31 6.42
N ASN A 382 12.27 33.74 5.17
CA ASN A 382 11.11 34.52 4.74
C ASN A 382 9.82 33.68 4.85
N CYS A 383 9.84 32.45 4.34
CA CYS A 383 8.70 31.53 4.39
C CYS A 383 8.28 31.22 5.84
N ILE A 384 9.23 30.87 6.72
CA ILE A 384 8.95 30.63 8.15
C ILE A 384 8.37 31.90 8.79
N SER A 385 8.96 33.07 8.54
CA SER A 385 8.49 34.32 9.13
C SER A 385 7.02 34.58 8.76
N THR A 386 6.68 34.46 7.48
CA THR A 386 5.31 34.63 6.99
C THR A 386 4.37 33.57 7.57
N VAL A 387 4.75 32.30 7.50
CA VAL A 387 3.92 31.17 7.95
C VAL A 387 3.66 31.24 9.45
N VAL A 388 4.67 31.55 10.26
CA VAL A 388 4.53 31.68 11.72
C VAL A 388 3.63 32.87 12.05
N HIS A 389 3.88 34.03 11.45
CA HIS A 389 3.08 35.22 11.70
C HIS A 389 1.60 35.01 11.34
N GLN A 390 1.32 34.52 10.12
CA GLN A 390 -0.04 34.25 9.66
C GLN A 390 -0.69 33.08 10.40
N GLY A 391 0.08 32.05 10.74
CA GLY A 391 -0.39 30.90 11.51
C GLY A 391 -0.84 31.30 12.92
N LEU A 392 -0.06 32.13 13.62
CA LEU A 392 -0.41 32.65 14.95
C LEU A 392 -1.70 33.46 14.91
N ILE A 393 -1.86 34.34 13.93
CA ILE A 393 -3.11 35.11 13.76
C ILE A 393 -4.29 34.14 13.61
N ARG A 394 -4.23 33.17 12.70
CA ARG A 394 -5.35 32.24 12.46
C ARG A 394 -5.66 31.32 13.62
N ILE A 395 -4.66 30.92 14.41
CA ILE A 395 -4.86 30.10 15.62
C ILE A 395 -5.51 30.95 16.72
N CYS A 396 -4.97 32.14 16.98
CA CYS A 396 -5.41 33.01 18.08
C CYS A 396 -6.70 33.78 17.80
N SER A 397 -7.11 33.91 16.52
CA SER A 397 -8.37 34.57 16.14
C SER A 397 -9.59 33.63 16.15
N LYS A 398 -9.42 32.33 16.44
CA LYS A 398 -10.56 31.40 16.51
C LYS A 398 -11.25 31.48 17.88
N PRO A 399 -12.59 31.48 17.93
CA PRO A 399 -13.32 31.50 19.18
C PRO A 399 -12.99 30.24 20.01
N VAL A 400 -12.75 30.44 21.31
CA VAL A 400 -12.52 29.34 22.25
C VAL A 400 -13.81 28.53 22.36
N VAL A 401 -13.82 27.32 21.81
CA VAL A 401 -14.94 26.38 21.95
C VAL A 401 -14.87 25.80 23.36
N LEU A 402 -15.63 26.39 24.28
CA LEU A 402 -15.82 25.83 25.62
C LEU A 402 -16.59 24.50 25.50
N PRO A 403 -16.13 23.41 26.14
CA PRO A 403 -16.88 22.17 26.17
C PRO A 403 -18.20 22.39 26.90
N LYS A 404 -19.31 21.92 26.31
CA LYS A 404 -20.62 21.85 26.97
C LYS A 404 -20.64 20.77 28.03
#